data_AF-A0A151UJB6-F1
#
_entry.id   AF-A0A151UJB6-F1
#
_cell.length_a   1.000
_cell.length_b   1.000
_cell.length_c   1.000
_cell.angle_alpha   90.00
_cell.angle_beta   90.00
_cell.angle_gamma   90.00
#
_symmetry.space_group_name_H-M   'P 1'
#
loop_
_entity.id
_entity.type
_entity.pdbx_description
1 polymer ?
#
loop_
_entity_poly.entity_id
_entity_poly.type
_entity_poly.pdbx_seq_one_letter_code
_entity_poly.pdbx_strand_id
1 'polypeptide(L)'
;FYQTGDLQNIVSRSAACLALNITEGGAREIARRARGTPRIANRLLRRVRDFADVWAAGHITDEAAVKALNILNVDTQGLDFMDRKLLLAIIDKFGGGPVGLDNLAAAIGEEHETIEGVLEPFLIQQGFIQRTPRGRIATFHTYRHFGIERHCGEDE
;
A
#
# COMPACT_ATOMS: atom_id res chain seq x y z
N PHE A 1 -2.87 16.54 4.38
CA PHE A 1 -3.68 15.52 3.70
C PHE A 1 -4.49 16.20 2.61
N TYR A 2 -4.54 15.64 1.41
CA TYR A 2 -5.42 16.13 0.35
C TYR A 2 -6.87 15.72 0.64
N GLN A 3 -7.83 16.57 0.30
CA GLN A 3 -9.24 16.17 0.38
C GLN A 3 -9.55 15.17 -0.74
N THR A 4 -10.58 14.33 -0.52
CA THR A 4 -11.00 13.32 -1.49
C THR A 4 -11.31 13.94 -2.86
N GLY A 5 -11.86 15.16 -2.90
CA GLY A 5 -12.10 15.90 -4.14
C GLY A 5 -10.82 16.28 -4.91
N ASP A 6 -9.79 16.75 -4.19
CA ASP A 6 -8.49 17.06 -4.82
C ASP A 6 -7.82 15.80 -5.36
N LEU A 7 -7.90 14.70 -4.61
CA LEU A 7 -7.40 13.41 -5.05
C LEU A 7 -8.16 12.86 -6.26
N GLN A 8 -9.48 13.04 -6.32
CA GLN A 8 -10.29 12.66 -7.47
C GLN A 8 -9.80 13.40 -8.73
N ASN A 9 -9.54 14.70 -8.63
CA ASN A 9 -9.00 15.49 -9.74
C ASN A 9 -7.60 15.00 -10.18
N ILE A 10 -6.74 14.65 -9.22
CA ILE A 10 -5.41 14.09 -9.51
C ILE A 10 -5.55 12.75 -10.24
N VAL A 11 -6.41 11.85 -9.76
CA VAL A 11 -6.65 10.54 -10.36
C VAL A 11 -7.21 10.67 -11.78
N SER A 12 -8.21 11.52 -11.98
CA SER A 12 -8.80 11.77 -13.30
C SER A 12 -7.77 12.33 -14.28
N ARG A 13 -6.93 13.27 -13.83
CA ARG A 13 -5.84 13.82 -14.66
C ARG A 13 -4.79 12.76 -15.01
N SER A 14 -4.38 11.94 -14.05
CA SER A 14 -3.43 10.85 -14.28
C SER A 14 -4.01 9.76 -15.18
N ALA A 15 -5.31 9.49 -15.10
CA ALA A 15 -6.01 8.58 -16.02
C ALA A 15 -6.00 9.13 -17.45
N ALA A 16 -6.27 10.43 -17.63
CA ALA A 16 -6.18 11.08 -18.94
C ALA A 16 -4.76 11.01 -19.53
N CYS A 17 -3.72 11.21 -18.73
CA CYS A 17 -2.33 11.06 -19.17
C CYS A 17 -1.99 9.62 -19.61
N LEU A 18 -2.65 8.63 -19.03
CA LEU A 18 -2.47 7.21 -19.35
C LEU A 18 -3.46 6.73 -20.44
N ALA A 19 -4.23 7.63 -21.06
CA ALA A 19 -5.27 7.35 -22.04
C ALA A 19 -6.34 6.34 -21.53
N LEU A 20 -6.66 6.39 -20.24
CA LEU A 20 -7.64 5.52 -19.60
C LEU A 20 -9.01 6.17 -19.54
N ASN A 21 -10.04 5.40 -19.87
CA ASN A 21 -11.42 5.81 -19.71
C ASN A 21 -11.90 5.47 -18.29
N ILE A 22 -11.82 6.45 -17.39
CA ILE A 22 -12.32 6.34 -16.02
C ILE A 22 -13.61 7.15 -15.83
N THR A 23 -14.58 6.55 -15.15
CA THR A 23 -15.80 7.24 -14.72
C THR A 23 -15.56 8.06 -13.46
N GLU A 24 -16.35 9.11 -13.25
CA GLU A 24 -16.21 9.97 -12.06
C GLU A 24 -16.36 9.18 -10.75
N GLY A 25 -17.32 8.24 -10.72
CA GLY A 25 -17.52 7.33 -9.58
C GLY A 25 -16.27 6.48 -9.29
N GLY A 26 -15.70 5.84 -10.32
CA GLY A 26 -14.49 5.04 -10.16
C GLY A 26 -13.29 5.85 -9.67
N ALA A 27 -13.12 7.09 -10.16
CA ALA A 27 -12.06 7.99 -9.67
C ALA A 27 -12.28 8.38 -8.20
N ARG A 28 -13.54 8.61 -7.80
CA ARG A 28 -13.91 8.93 -6.42
C ARG A 28 -13.64 7.78 -5.45
N GLU A 29 -13.96 6.55 -5.84
CA GLU A 29 -13.67 5.36 -5.02
C GLU A 29 -12.17 5.14 -4.84
N ILE A 30 -11.37 5.32 -5.90
CA ILE A 30 -9.90 5.29 -5.81
C ILE A 30 -9.40 6.40 -4.87
N ALA A 31 -9.88 7.63 -5.03
CA ALA A 31 -9.49 8.77 -4.20
C ALA A 31 -9.83 8.57 -2.72
N ARG A 32 -10.99 7.98 -2.43
CA ARG A 32 -11.42 7.67 -1.06
C ARG A 32 -10.49 6.64 -0.40
N ARG A 33 -10.05 5.62 -1.15
CA ARG A 33 -9.10 4.59 -0.66
C ARG A 33 -7.63 5.01 -0.73
N ALA A 34 -7.31 6.10 -1.42
CA ALA A 34 -5.94 6.63 -1.55
C ALA A 34 -5.39 7.33 -0.30
N ARG A 35 -6.17 7.41 0.79
CA ARG A 35 -5.69 7.84 2.13
C ARG A 35 -5.05 9.23 2.14
N GLY A 36 -5.58 10.17 1.37
CA GLY A 36 -5.07 11.55 1.36
C GLY A 36 -3.71 11.73 0.65
N THR A 37 -3.19 10.68 0.00
CA THR A 37 -1.85 10.64 -0.59
C THR A 37 -1.91 10.45 -2.10
N PRO A 38 -1.52 11.46 -2.91
CA PRO A 38 -1.55 11.40 -4.38
C PRO A 38 -0.79 10.20 -4.96
N ARG A 39 0.31 9.81 -4.34
CA ARG A 39 1.17 8.71 -4.79
C ARG A 39 0.46 7.36 -4.68
N ILE A 40 -0.31 7.13 -3.62
CA ILE A 40 -1.13 5.93 -3.44
C ILE A 40 -2.27 5.92 -4.46
N ALA A 41 -2.91 7.07 -4.70
CA ALA A 41 -3.97 7.22 -5.69
C ALA A 41 -3.51 6.78 -7.08
N ASN A 42 -2.32 7.24 -7.50
CA ASN A 42 -1.73 6.87 -8.79
C ASN A 42 -1.34 5.39 -8.89
N ARG A 43 -0.90 4.78 -7.78
CA ARG A 43 -0.61 3.34 -7.75
C ARG A 43 -1.88 2.51 -7.86
N LEU A 44 -2.93 2.87 -7.11
CA LEU A 44 -4.24 2.21 -7.18
C LEU A 44 -4.82 2.33 -8.59
N LEU A 45 -4.70 3.50 -9.22
CA LEU A 45 -5.12 3.70 -10.61
C LEU A 45 -4.44 2.74 -11.58
N ARG A 46 -3.11 2.52 -11.47
CA ARG A 46 -2.40 1.55 -12.31
C ARG A 46 -2.89 0.12 -12.09
N ARG A 47 -3.10 -0.28 -10.83
CA ARG A 47 -3.59 -1.65 -10.52
C ARG A 47 -5.03 -1.87 -10.99
N VAL A 48 -5.89 -0.86 -10.82
CA VAL A 48 -7.27 -0.89 -11.31
C VAL A 48 -7.29 -0.91 -12.84
N ARG A 49 -6.38 -0.19 -13.51
CA ARG A 49 -6.18 -0.31 -14.95
C ARG A 49 -5.81 -1.73 -15.35
N ASP A 50 -4.75 -2.29 -14.78
CA ASP A 50 -4.28 -3.62 -15.19
C ASP A 50 -5.39 -4.68 -14.99
N PHE A 51 -6.25 -4.48 -13.97
CA PHE A 51 -7.46 -5.28 -13.80
C PHE A 51 -8.53 -4.99 -14.87
N ALA A 52 -8.82 -3.73 -15.16
CA ALA A 52 -9.81 -3.32 -16.16
C ALA A 52 -9.41 -3.70 -17.59
N ASP A 53 -8.12 -3.77 -17.91
CA ASP A 53 -7.63 -4.24 -19.21
C ASP A 53 -7.97 -5.72 -19.42
N VAL A 54 -7.89 -6.54 -18.36
CA VAL A 54 -8.23 -7.97 -18.42
C VAL A 54 -9.74 -8.21 -18.36
N TRP A 55 -10.47 -7.42 -17.57
CA TRP A 55 -11.85 -7.72 -17.21
C TRP A 55 -12.91 -6.83 -17.89
N ALA A 56 -12.54 -5.62 -18.29
CA ALA A 56 -13.46 -4.57 -18.74
C ALA A 56 -12.99 -3.84 -20.01
N ALA A 57 -12.12 -4.46 -20.81
CA ALA A 57 -11.59 -3.91 -22.06
C ALA A 57 -11.03 -2.47 -21.93
N GLY A 58 -10.41 -2.15 -20.79
CA GLY A 58 -9.77 -0.86 -20.53
C GLY A 58 -10.72 0.25 -20.01
N HIS A 59 -11.98 -0.07 -19.70
CA HIS A 59 -12.92 0.88 -19.12
C HIS A 59 -13.05 0.74 -17.60
N ILE A 60 -12.69 1.79 -16.87
CA ILE A 60 -12.76 1.85 -15.41
C ILE A 60 -14.11 2.47 -14.99
N THR A 61 -15.13 1.63 -14.93
CA THR A 61 -16.44 1.98 -14.35
C THR A 61 -16.41 1.93 -12.83
N ASP A 62 -17.44 2.48 -12.19
CA ASP A 62 -17.57 2.46 -10.72
C ASP A 62 -17.54 1.02 -10.18
N GLU A 63 -18.27 0.11 -10.83
CA GLU A 63 -18.28 -1.31 -10.47
C GLU A 63 -16.93 -2.00 -10.69
N ALA A 64 -16.23 -1.67 -11.79
CA ALA A 64 -14.91 -2.22 -12.06
C ALA A 64 -13.89 -1.73 -11.03
N ALA A 65 -13.95 -0.46 -10.65
CA ALA A 65 -13.11 0.11 -9.60
C ALA A 65 -13.40 -0.56 -8.24
N VAL A 66 -14.66 -0.72 -7.85
CA VAL A 66 -15.04 -1.39 -6.60
C VAL A 66 -14.57 -2.84 -6.60
N LYS A 67 -14.79 -3.60 -7.68
CA LYS A 67 -14.33 -4.99 -7.80
C LYS A 67 -12.81 -5.10 -7.73
N ALA A 68 -12.10 -4.27 -8.51
CA ALA A 68 -10.65 -4.23 -8.48
C ALA A 68 -10.15 -3.93 -7.06
N LEU A 69 -10.69 -2.90 -6.41
CA LEU A 69 -10.28 -2.49 -5.06
C LEU A 69 -10.63 -3.53 -3.97
N ASN A 70 -11.70 -4.30 -4.15
CA ASN A 70 -12.03 -5.42 -3.27
C ASN A 70 -11.08 -6.60 -3.46
N ILE A 71 -10.72 -6.93 -4.70
CA ILE A 71 -9.72 -7.96 -5.01
C ILE A 71 -8.33 -7.55 -4.50
N LEU A 72 -8.03 -6.25 -4.55
CA LEU A 72 -6.82 -5.66 -4.01
C LEU A 72 -6.72 -5.75 -2.47
N ASN A 73 -7.77 -6.25 -1.79
CA ASN A 73 -7.77 -6.59 -0.37
C ASN A 73 -7.24 -5.46 0.53
N VAL A 74 -7.63 -4.22 0.20
CA VAL A 74 -7.33 -3.05 1.02
C VAL A 74 -8.12 -3.20 2.31
N ASP A 75 -7.42 -3.51 3.42
CA ASP A 75 -8.07 -3.71 4.72
C ASP A 75 -8.72 -2.40 5.21
N THR A 76 -9.57 -2.48 6.22
CA THR A 76 -10.22 -1.37 6.94
C THR A 76 -9.25 -0.28 7.44
N GLN A 77 -7.99 -0.64 7.70
CA GLN A 77 -6.89 0.27 8.05
C GLN A 77 -6.12 0.82 6.82
N GLY A 78 -6.55 0.41 5.64
CA GLY A 78 -5.98 0.72 4.33
C GLY A 78 -4.80 -0.15 3.93
N LEU A 79 -4.22 -0.96 4.81
CA LEU A 79 -3.04 -1.75 4.50
C LEU A 79 -3.28 -2.61 3.24
N ASP A 80 -2.42 -2.39 2.24
CA ASP A 80 -2.43 -3.16 0.99
C ASP A 80 -1.82 -4.55 1.29
N PHE A 81 -2.11 -5.53 0.43
CA PHE A 81 -1.49 -6.86 0.51
C PHE A 81 0.04 -6.78 0.58
N MET A 82 0.64 -5.83 -0.14
CA MET A 82 2.08 -5.59 -0.11
C MET A 82 2.58 -5.01 1.21
N ASP A 83 1.81 -4.11 1.84
CA ASP A 83 2.14 -3.58 3.17
C ASP A 83 2.14 -4.73 4.18
N ARG A 84 1.10 -5.58 4.12
CA ARG A 84 0.97 -6.76 4.97
C ARG A 84 2.12 -7.76 4.74
N LYS A 85 2.46 -8.04 3.48
CA LYS A 85 3.57 -8.92 3.12
C LYS A 85 4.92 -8.39 3.63
N LEU A 86 5.13 -7.08 3.55
CA LEU A 86 6.33 -6.42 4.09
C LEU A 86 6.40 -6.56 5.62
N LEU A 87 5.31 -6.23 6.32
CA LEU A 87 5.26 -6.31 7.77
C LEU A 87 5.41 -7.75 8.30
N LEU A 88 4.73 -8.72 7.67
CA LEU A 88 4.87 -10.13 7.98
C LEU A 88 6.29 -10.64 7.67
N ALA A 89 6.89 -10.21 6.55
CA ALA A 89 8.28 -10.57 6.27
C ALA A 89 9.24 -10.06 7.37
N ILE A 90 9.03 -8.85 7.90
CA ILE A 90 9.83 -8.30 9.00
C ILE A 90 9.63 -9.12 10.29
N ILE A 91 8.39 -9.48 10.61
CA ILE A 91 8.07 -10.24 11.83
C ILE A 91 8.54 -11.69 11.72
N ASP A 92 8.11 -12.41 10.70
CA ASP A 92 8.32 -13.86 10.58
C ASP A 92 9.75 -14.22 10.16
N LYS A 93 10.37 -13.46 9.25
CA LYS A 93 11.73 -13.77 8.76
C LYS A 93 12.83 -13.14 9.60
N PHE A 94 12.57 -11.98 10.21
CA PHE A 94 13.60 -11.19 10.90
C PHE A 94 13.29 -10.93 12.37
N GLY A 95 12.23 -11.54 12.94
CA GLY A 95 11.89 -11.41 14.35
C GLY A 95 11.57 -9.98 14.81
N GLY A 96 11.19 -9.09 13.88
CA GLY A 96 10.96 -7.68 14.17
C GLY A 96 12.09 -6.71 13.82
N GLY A 97 13.23 -7.20 13.32
CA GLY A 97 14.36 -6.38 12.89
C GLY A 97 15.52 -6.30 13.90
N PRO A 98 16.57 -5.52 13.64
CA PRO A 98 16.74 -4.57 12.52
C PRO A 98 17.11 -5.27 11.21
N VAL A 99 16.40 -4.91 10.13
CA VAL A 99 16.63 -5.47 8.78
C VAL A 99 17.04 -4.39 7.77
N GLY A 100 18.00 -4.72 6.91
CA GLY A 100 18.42 -3.87 5.79
C GLY A 100 17.37 -3.82 4.68
N LEU A 101 17.38 -2.74 3.89
CA LEU A 101 16.44 -2.56 2.78
C LEU A 101 16.61 -3.66 1.71
N ASP A 102 17.85 -4.04 1.42
CA ASP A 102 18.17 -5.07 0.43
C ASP A 102 17.64 -6.45 0.83
N ASN A 103 17.74 -6.79 2.12
CA ASN A 103 17.20 -8.04 2.65
C ASN A 103 15.67 -8.06 2.61
N LEU A 104 15.01 -6.91 2.86
CA LEU A 104 13.57 -6.78 2.72
C LEU A 104 13.10 -6.91 1.27
N ALA A 105 13.80 -6.23 0.35
CA ALA A 105 13.58 -6.30 -1.08
C ALA A 105 13.66 -7.76 -1.59
N ALA A 106 14.75 -8.46 -1.23
CA ALA A 106 14.93 -9.87 -1.57
C ALA A 106 13.87 -10.79 -0.95
N ALA A 107 13.46 -10.52 0.30
CA ALA A 107 12.47 -11.33 1.00
C ALA A 107 11.06 -11.25 0.40
N ILE A 108 10.72 -10.13 -0.22
CA ILE A 108 9.39 -9.84 -0.78
C ILE A 108 9.35 -10.04 -2.30
N GLY A 109 10.51 -9.95 -2.95
CA GLY A 109 10.66 -10.01 -4.40
C GLY A 109 10.36 -8.67 -5.08
N GLU A 110 10.66 -7.56 -4.42
CA GLU A 110 10.35 -6.20 -4.87
C GLU A 110 11.59 -5.31 -4.83
N GLU A 111 11.60 -4.24 -5.63
CA GLU A 111 12.70 -3.28 -5.65
C GLU A 111 12.73 -2.40 -4.41
N HIS A 112 13.94 -2.13 -3.91
CA HIS A 112 14.16 -1.31 -2.72
C HIS A 112 13.62 0.12 -2.88
N GLU A 113 13.69 0.69 -4.09
CA GLU A 113 13.15 2.02 -4.41
C GLU A 113 11.64 2.08 -4.26
N THR A 114 10.95 0.99 -4.64
CA THR A 114 9.50 0.88 -4.48
C THR A 114 9.12 0.78 -3.00
N ILE A 115 9.93 0.11 -2.19
CA ILE A 115 9.71 0.00 -0.74
C ILE A 115 9.91 1.37 -0.07
N GLU A 116 11.08 2.00 -0.23
CA GLU A 116 11.38 3.29 0.41
C GLU A 116 10.52 4.44 -0.15
N GLY A 117 10.24 4.43 -1.46
CA GLY A 117 9.53 5.51 -2.14
C GLY A 117 8.01 5.45 -2.01
N VAL A 118 7.43 4.28 -1.72
CA VAL A 118 5.97 4.06 -1.77
C VAL A 118 5.41 3.44 -0.49
N LEU A 119 6.05 2.41 0.06
CA LEU A 119 5.52 1.64 1.18
C LEU A 119 5.94 2.27 2.54
N GLU A 120 7.23 2.55 2.72
CA GLU A 120 7.78 3.07 3.99
C GLU A 120 7.13 4.37 4.47
N PRO A 121 6.85 5.39 3.63
CA PRO A 121 6.34 6.67 4.12
C PRO A 121 5.01 6.50 4.87
N PHE A 122 4.13 5.63 4.35
CA PHE A 122 2.86 5.33 4.99
C PHE A 122 3.04 4.52 6.27
N LEU A 123 3.87 3.47 6.23
CA LEU A 123 4.09 2.59 7.37
C LEU A 123 4.80 3.29 8.53
N ILE A 124 5.70 4.23 8.24
CA ILE A 124 6.33 5.08 9.24
C ILE A 124 5.30 6.08 9.81
N GLN A 125 4.49 6.69 8.96
CA GLN A 125 3.50 7.68 9.39
C GLN A 125 2.40 7.06 10.27
N GLN A 126 1.95 5.84 9.95
CA GLN A 126 1.01 5.08 10.80
C GLN A 126 1.68 4.46 12.02
N GLY A 127 3.01 4.53 12.11
CA GLY A 127 3.78 4.00 13.23
C GLY A 127 3.88 2.48 13.25
N PHE A 128 3.80 1.80 12.10
CA PHE A 128 4.03 0.36 11.94
C PHE A 128 5.52 -0.01 11.83
N ILE A 129 6.32 0.84 11.17
CA ILE A 129 7.76 0.63 10.99
C ILE A 129 8.51 1.83 11.53
N GLN A 130 9.67 1.58 12.14
CA GLN A 130 10.60 2.62 12.55
C GLN A 130 11.92 2.48 11.79
N ARG A 131 12.42 3.61 11.27
CA ARG A 131 13.74 3.70 10.63
C ARG A 131 14.81 3.88 11.70
N THR A 132 15.83 3.02 11.70
CA THR A 132 17.02 3.14 12.55
C THR A 132 18.29 3.11 11.68
N PRO A 133 19.44 3.58 12.19
CA PRO A 133 20.70 3.51 11.45
C PRO A 133 21.12 2.07 11.09
N ARG A 134 20.67 1.09 11.88
CA ARG A 134 20.97 -0.34 11.70
C ARG A 134 19.97 -1.07 10.78
N GLY A 135 18.83 -0.45 10.48
CA GLY A 135 17.78 -1.07 9.67
C GLY A 135 16.37 -0.64 10.06
N ARG A 136 15.38 -1.37 9.52
CA ARG A 136 13.95 -1.17 9.79
C ARG A 136 13.52 -2.10 10.91
N ILE A 137 12.70 -1.59 11.82
CA ILE A 137 12.18 -2.35 12.97
C ILE A 137 10.66 -2.27 12.94
N ALA A 138 9.99 -3.41 13.12
CA ALA A 138 8.54 -3.45 13.30
C ALA A 138 8.17 -2.97 14.70
N THR A 139 7.24 -2.02 14.79
CA THR A 139 6.77 -1.49 16.06
C THR A 139 5.70 -2.38 16.68
N PHE A 140 5.33 -2.09 17.93
CA PHE A 140 4.23 -2.75 18.63
C PHE A 140 2.88 -2.67 17.89
N HIS A 141 2.63 -1.60 17.11
CA HIS A 141 1.40 -1.47 16.32
C HIS A 141 1.28 -2.56 15.26
N THR A 142 2.39 -2.97 14.68
CA THR A 142 2.42 -4.04 13.68
C THR A 142 2.04 -5.38 14.30
N TYR A 143 2.66 -5.73 15.42
CA TYR A 143 2.33 -6.94 16.18
C TYR A 143 0.85 -6.98 16.59
N ARG A 144 0.34 -5.87 17.15
CA ARG A 144 -1.07 -5.74 17.53
C ARG A 144 -2.00 -5.89 16.33
N HIS A 145 -1.65 -5.33 15.17
CA HIS A 145 -2.47 -5.42 13.96
C HIS A 145 -2.58 -6.85 13.44
N PHE A 146 -1.50 -7.63 13.54
CA PHE A 146 -1.50 -9.05 13.15
C PHE A 146 -1.99 -10.00 14.25
N GLY A 147 -2.30 -9.49 15.44
CA GLY A 147 -2.66 -10.32 16.59
C GLY A 147 -1.52 -11.24 17.04
N ILE A 148 -0.28 -10.92 16.67
CA ILE A 148 0.90 -11.70 17.05
C ILE A 148 1.33 -11.18 18.42
N GLU A 149 1.23 -12.02 19.45
CA GLU A 149 1.86 -11.75 20.74
C GLU A 149 3.36 -11.71 20.53
N ARG A 150 3.96 -10.53 20.77
CA ARG A 150 5.40 -10.40 20.86
C ARG A 150 5.83 -11.34 21.98
N HIS A 151 6.44 -12.47 21.63
CA HIS A 151 7.17 -13.26 22.61
C HIS A 151 8.25 -12.33 23.15
N CYS A 152 8.02 -11.83 24.35
CA CYS A 152 9.01 -11.14 25.13
C CYS A 152 10.05 -12.21 25.47
N GLY A 153 11.03 -12.37 24.58
CA GLY A 153 12.30 -12.97 24.98
C GLY A 153 12.88 -12.01 26.02
N GLU A 154 12.71 -12.38 27.28
CA GLU A 154 13.63 -12.03 28.34
C GLU A 154 15.00 -12.56 27.91
N ASP A 155 15.78 -11.74 27.23
CA ASP A 155 17.23 -11.97 27.13
C ASP A 155 17.86 -11.23 28.32
N GLU A 156 18.03 -11.98 29.42
CA GLU A 156 18.96 -11.66 30.52
C GLU A 156 20.42 -11.64 30.05
#